data_AF-A0A1V5X0B6-F1
#
_entry.id   AF-A0A1V5X0B6-F1
#
_cell.length_a   1.000
_cell.length_b   1.000
_cell.length_c   1.000
_cell.angle_alpha   90.00
_cell.angle_beta   90.00
_cell.angle_gamma   90.00
#
_symmetry.space_group_name_H-M   'P 1'
#
loop_
_entity.id
_entity.type
_entity.pdbx_description
1 polymer ?
#
loop_
_entity_poly.entity_id
_entity_poly.type
_entity_poly.pdbx_seq_one_letter_code
_entity_poly.pdbx_strand_id
1 'polypeptide(L)'
;MRELLMIAAMALVGCGSAPSPSKAPASKASETPAPTNEKAEVPTPETAEESPHVDVPTSCDQGVDKPCVMPRAFVKQLCAGAFPELALFFFAKGTPWTRVYVAVRQAEPFNGLGGPSSDKNLEFDEELLVLSENTPNLGGMSVSGVGNSYDVLRWDGTCATLQAGEVRLQRPPQPKHADVDWKRLDEEVRDALSADGTIADLAHRRRQECKGVTMGVVSDKCEKADTALRARVVKLIREGFALPRPSRVP
;
A
#
# COMPACT_ATOMS: atom_id res chain seq x y z
N MET A 1 -28.90 -37.55 -29.03
CA MET A 1 -29.93 -36.56 -29.40
C MET A 1 -29.32 -35.21 -29.05
N ARG A 2 -28.91 -34.34 -29.99
CA ARG A 2 -29.65 -33.66 -31.09
C ARG A 2 -30.78 -32.77 -30.55
N GLU A 3 -31.03 -31.53 -31.03
CA GLU A 3 -30.27 -30.57 -31.89
C GLU A 3 -30.14 -29.21 -31.13
N LEU A 4 -29.21 -28.27 -31.33
CA LEU A 4 -28.31 -27.84 -32.44
C LEU A 4 -28.82 -26.63 -33.26
N LEU A 5 -28.84 -25.45 -32.61
CA LEU A 5 -28.81 -24.07 -33.18
C LEU A 5 -27.68 -23.31 -32.46
N MET A 6 -26.84 -22.40 -33.00
CA MET A 6 -26.70 -21.72 -34.32
C MET A 6 -27.58 -20.48 -34.60
N ILE A 7 -26.95 -19.46 -35.24
CA ILE A 7 -27.48 -18.18 -35.78
C ILE A 7 -27.79 -17.10 -34.70
N ALA A 8 -27.41 -15.81 -34.79
CA ALA A 8 -26.81 -15.01 -35.89
C ALA A 8 -25.65 -14.12 -35.41
N ALA A 9 -24.79 -13.71 -36.35
CA ALA A 9 -23.84 -12.61 -36.17
C ALA A 9 -24.41 -11.29 -36.71
N MET A 10 -24.10 -10.17 -36.06
CA MET A 10 -24.23 -8.83 -36.65
C MET A 10 -22.96 -8.03 -36.37
N ALA A 11 -22.30 -7.61 -37.45
CA ALA A 11 -21.17 -6.71 -37.42
C ALA A 11 -21.64 -5.27 -37.68
N LEU A 12 -21.13 -4.30 -36.93
CA LEU A 12 -21.20 -2.89 -37.30
C LEU A 12 -19.81 -2.27 -37.27
N VAL A 13 -19.45 -1.67 -38.40
CA VAL A 13 -18.16 -1.02 -38.65
C VAL A 13 -18.29 0.45 -38.27
N GLY A 14 -17.44 0.92 -37.34
CA GLY A 14 -17.34 2.32 -36.96
C GLY A 14 -16.02 2.93 -37.41
N CYS A 15 -16.01 3.62 -38.55
CA CYS A 15 -14.86 4.38 -39.04
C CYS A 15 -15.01 5.85 -38.60
N GLY A 16 -14.03 6.40 -37.88
CA GLY A 16 -14.08 7.76 -37.34
C GLY A 16 -12.74 8.48 -37.48
N SER A 17 -12.68 9.48 -38.36
CA SER A 17 -11.44 10.13 -38.81
C SER A 17 -10.87 11.15 -37.83
N ALA A 18 -9.54 11.26 -37.78
CA ALA A 18 -8.82 12.35 -37.13
C ALA A 18 -8.66 13.59 -38.04
N PRO A 19 -8.50 14.78 -37.46
CA PRO A 19 -7.64 15.83 -38.03
C PRO A 19 -6.36 16.06 -37.20
N SER A 20 -5.29 16.43 -37.92
CA SER A 20 -3.93 16.70 -37.43
C SER A 20 -3.77 18.04 -36.65
N PRO A 21 -2.65 18.26 -35.93
CA PRO A 21 -2.51 19.36 -34.97
C PRO A 21 -2.34 20.75 -35.60
N SER A 22 -2.78 21.78 -34.89
CA SER A 22 -2.58 23.18 -35.26
C SER A 22 -1.17 23.68 -34.91
N LYS A 23 -0.64 24.61 -35.71
CA LYS A 23 0.72 25.14 -35.62
C LYS A 23 0.91 26.12 -34.46
N ALA A 24 2.12 26.15 -33.93
CA ALA A 24 2.61 27.25 -33.10
C ALA A 24 2.77 28.56 -33.91
N PRO A 25 2.53 29.74 -33.30
CA PRO A 25 3.10 31.00 -33.75
C PRO A 25 4.55 31.16 -33.26
N ALA A 26 5.40 31.77 -34.08
CA ALA A 26 6.79 32.05 -33.73
C ALA A 26 6.95 33.39 -32.98
N SER A 27 7.98 33.43 -32.13
CA SER A 27 8.89 34.55 -31.87
C SER A 27 8.35 36.00 -31.89
N LYS A 28 8.42 36.66 -30.73
CA LYS A 28 8.90 38.04 -30.66
C LYS A 28 10.00 38.15 -29.61
N ALA A 29 11.15 38.66 -30.04
CA ALA A 29 12.17 39.18 -29.13
C ALA A 29 11.83 40.64 -28.78
N SER A 30 12.08 41.04 -27.54
CA SER A 30 12.74 42.33 -27.26
C SER A 30 13.26 42.39 -25.81
N GLU A 31 14.53 42.79 -25.72
CA GLU A 31 15.11 43.67 -24.69
C GLU A 31 15.10 43.27 -23.20
N THR A 32 16.27 42.78 -22.80
CA THR A 32 16.85 42.87 -21.45
C THR A 32 16.99 44.32 -20.96
N PRO A 33 16.64 44.60 -19.69
CA PRO A 33 17.38 45.54 -18.85
C PRO A 33 18.29 44.80 -17.87
N ALA A 34 19.49 45.35 -17.63
CA ALA A 34 20.48 44.81 -16.69
C ALA A 34 20.06 45.07 -15.21
N PRO A 35 20.63 44.33 -14.23
CA PRO A 35 20.03 44.24 -12.89
C PRO A 35 20.32 45.46 -12.02
N THR A 36 19.30 45.92 -11.29
CA THR A 36 19.51 46.82 -10.13
C THR A 36 19.90 45.97 -8.93
N ASN A 37 20.98 46.39 -8.27
CA ASN A 37 21.66 45.63 -7.23
C ASN A 37 20.92 45.76 -5.89
N GLU A 38 19.85 45.00 -5.69
CA GLU A 38 19.14 44.95 -4.42
C GLU A 38 19.70 43.84 -3.52
N LYS A 39 19.97 44.24 -2.27
CA LYS A 39 20.81 43.53 -1.32
C LYS A 39 20.11 42.26 -0.84
N ALA A 40 20.64 41.10 -1.22
CA ALA A 40 20.15 39.80 -0.78
C ALA A 40 20.20 39.68 0.76
N GLU A 41 19.06 39.89 1.39
CA GLU A 41 18.83 39.51 2.77
C GLU A 41 18.69 37.99 2.80
N VAL A 42 19.64 37.32 3.46
CA VAL A 42 19.64 35.87 3.59
C VAL A 42 18.39 35.49 4.39
N PRO A 43 17.43 34.74 3.83
CA PRO A 43 16.37 34.19 4.65
C PRO A 43 17.04 33.27 5.67
N THR A 44 16.96 33.67 6.93
CA THR A 44 17.31 32.80 8.05
C THR A 44 16.54 31.50 7.84
N PRO A 45 17.15 30.31 7.97
CA PRO A 45 16.39 29.08 7.84
C PRO A 45 15.28 29.12 8.88
N GLU A 46 14.03 29.27 8.41
CA GLU A 46 12.86 28.97 9.21
C GLU A 46 13.12 27.58 9.77
N THR A 47 13.20 27.51 11.10
CA THR A 47 13.22 26.23 11.79
C THR A 47 11.90 25.60 11.42
N ALA A 48 11.93 24.63 10.50
CA ALA A 48 10.76 23.87 10.12
C ALA A 48 10.15 23.38 11.44
N GLU A 49 8.94 23.85 11.77
CA GLU A 49 8.28 23.45 12.99
C GLU A 49 8.16 21.93 12.93
N GLU A 50 8.94 21.29 13.81
CA GLU A 50 9.10 19.84 13.87
C GLU A 50 7.71 19.28 14.23
N SER A 51 6.98 18.87 13.19
CA SER A 51 5.61 18.40 13.31
C SER A 51 5.57 17.36 14.41
N PRO A 52 4.70 17.51 15.43
CA PRO A 52 4.85 16.81 16.69
C PRO A 52 4.99 15.31 16.42
N HIS A 53 6.19 14.78 16.63
CA HIS A 53 6.53 13.42 16.26
C HIS A 53 5.65 12.47 17.06
N VAL A 54 4.59 11.97 16.43
CA VAL A 54 3.81 10.86 16.97
C VAL A 54 4.76 9.67 17.04
N ASP A 55 5.09 9.22 18.24
CA ASP A 55 5.99 8.07 18.39
C ASP A 55 5.34 6.82 17.78
N VAL A 56 6.13 6.09 16.98
CA VAL A 56 5.69 4.83 16.37
C VAL A 56 5.40 3.83 17.51
N PRO A 57 4.17 3.31 17.67
CA PRO A 57 3.83 2.42 18.76
C PRO A 57 4.69 1.16 18.77
N THR A 58 5.09 0.70 19.96
CA THR A 58 5.84 -0.55 20.16
C THR A 58 5.17 -1.51 21.14
N SER A 59 4.05 -1.09 21.75
CA SER A 59 3.29 -1.83 22.76
C SER A 59 1.79 -1.79 22.50
N CYS A 60 1.07 -2.80 22.97
CA CYS A 60 -0.38 -2.91 22.88
C CYS A 60 -1.10 -1.81 23.71
N ASP A 61 -2.22 -1.31 23.21
CA ASP A 61 -3.13 -0.39 23.93
C ASP A 61 -4.08 -1.14 24.89
N GLN A 62 -4.03 -2.48 24.92
CA GLN A 62 -4.97 -3.36 25.64
C GLN A 62 -4.25 -4.44 26.46
N GLY A 63 -4.94 -4.93 27.50
CA GLY A 63 -4.44 -5.97 28.40
C GLY A 63 -4.37 -7.38 27.76
N VAL A 64 -3.76 -8.31 28.50
CA VAL A 64 -3.31 -9.64 28.01
C VAL A 64 -4.40 -10.54 27.41
N ASP A 65 -5.66 -10.37 27.80
CA ASP A 65 -6.78 -11.23 27.38
C ASP A 65 -7.45 -10.78 26.05
N LYS A 66 -6.89 -9.78 25.36
CA LYS A 66 -7.44 -9.18 24.13
C LYS A 66 -6.43 -9.17 22.99
N PRO A 67 -6.86 -9.02 21.72
CA PRO A 67 -5.96 -8.77 20.61
C PRO A 67 -5.03 -7.59 20.91
N CYS A 68 -3.72 -7.79 20.71
CA CYS A 68 -2.75 -6.72 20.80
C CYS A 68 -2.89 -5.83 19.57
N VAL A 69 -3.46 -4.64 19.79
CA VAL A 69 -3.69 -3.62 18.77
C VAL A 69 -2.96 -2.32 19.12
N MET A 70 -2.70 -1.52 18.09
CA MET A 70 -2.10 -0.19 18.22
C MET A 70 -3.08 0.81 18.87
N PRO A 71 -2.58 1.90 19.49
CA PRO A 71 -3.44 2.95 20.05
C PRO A 71 -4.41 3.54 19.02
N ARG A 72 -5.68 3.69 19.40
CA ARG A 72 -6.75 4.12 18.48
C ARG A 72 -6.50 5.47 17.77
N ALA A 73 -5.83 6.41 18.44
CA ALA A 73 -5.47 7.70 17.84
C ALA A 73 -4.50 7.52 16.66
N PHE A 74 -3.45 6.71 16.87
CA PHE A 74 -2.47 6.35 15.84
C PHE A 74 -3.13 5.61 14.67
N VAL A 75 -3.99 4.63 14.96
CA VAL A 75 -4.74 3.87 13.94
C VAL A 75 -5.55 4.79 13.02
N LYS A 76 -6.22 5.81 13.57
CA LYS A 76 -7.02 6.75 12.78
C LYS A 76 -6.16 7.55 11.79
N GLN A 77 -4.97 7.99 12.21
CA GLN A 77 -4.05 8.72 11.33
C GLN A 77 -3.40 7.77 10.30
N LEU A 78 -2.93 6.60 10.74
CA LEU A 78 -2.37 5.54 9.88
C LEU A 78 -3.33 5.18 8.73
N CYS A 79 -4.61 4.97 9.04
CA CYS A 79 -5.61 4.59 8.05
C CYS A 79 -6.21 5.76 7.27
N ALA A 80 -5.83 7.01 7.55
CA ALA A 80 -6.14 8.16 6.71
C ALA A 80 -5.21 8.28 5.49
N GLY A 81 -4.07 7.57 5.49
CA GLY A 81 -3.11 7.53 4.40
C GLY A 81 -2.74 6.09 4.00
N ALA A 82 -1.57 5.94 3.37
CA ALA A 82 -0.97 4.64 3.09
C ALA A 82 0.53 4.72 3.41
N PHE A 83 1.01 3.84 4.30
CA PHE A 83 2.35 3.92 4.89
C PHE A 83 3.08 2.57 4.79
N PRO A 84 3.65 2.23 3.62
CA PRO A 84 4.29 0.93 3.38
C PRO A 84 5.42 0.62 4.37
N GLU A 85 6.24 1.61 4.72
CA GLU A 85 7.38 1.49 5.64
C GLU A 85 6.91 1.13 7.06
N LEU A 86 5.83 1.75 7.53
CA LEU A 86 5.21 1.43 8.81
C LEU A 86 4.60 0.04 8.81
N ALA A 87 3.97 -0.38 7.70
CA ALA A 87 3.54 -1.77 7.57
C ALA A 87 4.74 -2.73 7.67
N LEU A 88 5.83 -2.52 6.92
CA LEU A 88 7.02 -3.37 7.05
C LEU A 88 7.57 -3.40 8.48
N PHE A 89 7.60 -2.25 9.17
CA PHE A 89 8.02 -2.14 10.56
C PHE A 89 7.11 -2.94 11.51
N PHE A 90 5.78 -2.79 11.40
CA PHE A 90 4.83 -3.49 12.25
C PHE A 90 4.72 -4.99 11.92
N PHE A 91 4.88 -5.40 10.66
CA PHE A 91 4.90 -6.81 10.27
C PHE A 91 6.23 -7.52 10.57
N ALA A 92 7.27 -6.80 11.03
CA ALA A 92 8.55 -7.39 11.44
C ALA A 92 8.39 -8.51 12.48
N LYS A 93 9.34 -9.45 12.47
CA LYS A 93 9.36 -10.56 13.44
C LYS A 93 9.58 -10.02 14.86
N GLY A 94 8.76 -10.50 15.80
CA GLY A 94 8.86 -10.13 17.22
C GLY A 94 8.04 -8.91 17.63
N THR A 95 7.34 -8.26 16.71
CA THR A 95 6.31 -7.26 17.06
C THR A 95 5.12 -7.94 17.78
N PRO A 96 4.45 -7.24 18.70
CA PRO A 96 3.42 -7.86 19.54
C PRO A 96 2.05 -7.96 18.87
N TRP A 97 1.86 -7.30 17.72
CA TRP A 97 0.56 -7.10 17.08
C TRP A 97 -0.13 -8.41 16.69
N THR A 98 -1.44 -8.49 16.94
CA THR A 98 -2.24 -9.65 16.57
C THR A 98 -2.34 -9.77 15.05
N ARG A 99 -1.89 -10.91 14.53
CA ARG A 99 -2.00 -11.28 13.11
C ARG A 99 -3.29 -12.03 12.85
N VAL A 100 -3.99 -11.66 11.80
CA VAL A 100 -5.11 -12.42 11.22
C VAL A 100 -4.83 -12.73 9.76
N TYR A 101 -5.60 -13.67 9.21
CA TYR A 101 -5.47 -14.14 7.84
C TYR A 101 -6.85 -14.13 7.18
N VAL A 102 -6.92 -13.78 5.90
CA VAL A 102 -8.18 -13.80 5.15
C VAL A 102 -8.70 -15.23 5.01
N ALA A 103 -9.95 -15.45 5.42
CA ALA A 103 -10.63 -16.74 5.43
C ALA A 103 -11.55 -16.97 4.22
N VAL A 104 -11.89 -15.92 3.47
CA VAL A 104 -12.68 -15.98 2.23
C VAL A 104 -11.78 -15.99 0.98
N ARG A 105 -12.32 -16.41 -0.17
CA ARG A 105 -11.52 -16.51 -1.42
C ARG A 105 -10.93 -15.16 -1.82
N GLN A 106 -11.76 -14.13 -1.81
CA GLN A 106 -11.41 -12.73 -2.01
C GLN A 106 -12.35 -11.85 -1.17
N ALA A 107 -11.88 -10.66 -0.77
CA ALA A 107 -12.69 -9.60 -0.17
C ALA A 107 -12.31 -8.24 -0.80
N GLU A 108 -13.24 -7.29 -0.83
CA GLU A 108 -12.97 -5.93 -1.34
C GLU A 108 -12.11 -5.14 -0.33
N PRO A 109 -11.17 -4.29 -0.79
CA PRO A 109 -10.21 -3.61 0.08
C PRO A 109 -10.77 -2.36 0.78
N PHE A 110 -12.06 -2.36 1.10
CA PHE A 110 -12.79 -1.22 1.65
C PHE A 110 -12.22 -0.75 2.99
N ASN A 111 -11.82 0.52 3.09
CA ASN A 111 -11.34 1.14 4.32
C ASN A 111 -12.48 1.88 5.07
N GLY A 112 -13.04 1.23 6.09
CA GLY A 112 -14.13 1.79 6.91
C GLY A 112 -13.73 2.99 7.80
N LEU A 113 -12.43 3.28 7.92
CA LEU A 113 -11.91 4.44 8.66
C LEU A 113 -11.80 5.71 7.79
N GLY A 114 -12.15 5.62 6.50
CA GLY A 114 -12.37 6.78 5.62
C GLY A 114 -11.14 7.31 4.87
N GLY A 115 -10.01 6.60 4.90
CA GLY A 115 -8.85 6.90 4.07
C GLY A 115 -8.78 6.05 2.79
N PRO A 116 -7.61 5.98 2.13
CA PRO A 116 -7.47 5.23 0.88
C PRO A 116 -7.67 3.73 1.10
N SER A 117 -8.22 3.09 0.08
CA SER A 117 -8.31 1.64 -0.06
C SER A 117 -7.25 1.17 -1.08
N SER A 118 -6.78 -0.07 -0.95
CA SER A 118 -5.88 -0.67 -1.96
C SER A 118 -6.59 -0.81 -3.32
N ASP A 119 -5.84 -0.87 -4.42
CA ASP A 119 -6.37 -1.15 -5.76
C ASP A 119 -6.62 -2.66 -5.99
N LYS A 120 -6.16 -3.51 -5.07
CA LYS A 120 -6.28 -4.97 -5.15
C LYS A 120 -7.17 -5.52 -4.05
N ASN A 121 -8.03 -6.47 -4.41
CA ASN A 121 -8.76 -7.29 -3.45
C ASN A 121 -7.80 -7.95 -2.43
N LEU A 122 -8.31 -8.24 -1.25
CA LEU A 122 -7.65 -9.14 -0.32
C LEU A 122 -7.80 -10.57 -0.82
N GLU A 123 -6.76 -11.40 -0.70
CA GLU A 123 -6.82 -12.80 -1.11
C GLU A 123 -6.85 -13.77 0.07
N PHE A 124 -7.47 -14.95 -0.10
CA PHE A 124 -7.34 -16.05 0.86
C PHE A 124 -5.88 -16.30 1.26
N ASP A 125 -5.65 -16.48 2.56
CA ASP A 125 -4.35 -16.61 3.23
C ASP A 125 -3.46 -15.35 3.25
N GLU A 126 -3.94 -14.18 2.82
CA GLU A 126 -3.24 -12.92 3.04
C GLU A 126 -3.11 -12.61 4.54
N GLU A 127 -1.87 -12.35 4.99
CA GLU A 127 -1.54 -11.96 6.36
C GLU A 127 -1.81 -10.47 6.59
N LEU A 128 -2.46 -10.16 7.72
CA LEU A 128 -2.95 -8.85 8.11
C LEU A 128 -2.62 -8.60 9.59
N LEU A 129 -2.54 -7.33 10.02
CA LEU A 129 -2.53 -6.98 11.45
C LEU A 129 -3.89 -6.43 11.86
N VAL A 130 -4.40 -6.82 13.03
CA VAL A 130 -5.61 -6.22 13.61
C VAL A 130 -5.27 -4.84 14.17
N LEU A 131 -6.05 -3.84 13.79
CA LEU A 131 -5.97 -2.46 14.27
C LEU A 131 -7.13 -2.14 15.24
N SER A 132 -8.30 -2.72 15.00
CA SER A 132 -9.46 -2.58 15.87
C SER A 132 -10.35 -3.84 15.78
N GLU A 133 -11.18 -4.05 16.80
CA GLU A 133 -12.42 -4.82 16.67
C GLU A 133 -13.59 -3.87 16.87
N ASN A 134 -14.52 -3.90 15.93
CA ASN A 134 -15.70 -3.07 15.86
C ASN A 134 -16.94 -3.93 16.16
N THR A 135 -17.48 -3.79 17.37
CA THR A 135 -18.78 -4.35 17.74
C THR A 135 -19.89 -3.40 17.29
N PRO A 136 -20.88 -3.82 16.48
CA PRO A 136 -21.97 -2.95 16.04
C PRO A 136 -22.82 -2.51 17.24
N ASN A 137 -22.98 -1.19 17.43
CA ASN A 137 -23.86 -0.67 18.48
C ASN A 137 -25.33 -0.75 18.02
N LEU A 138 -25.91 -1.93 18.21
CA LEU A 138 -27.26 -2.27 17.74
C LEU A 138 -28.40 -1.67 18.58
N GLY A 139 -28.11 -0.96 19.69
CA GLY A 139 -29.15 -0.30 20.50
C GLY A 139 -30.26 -1.22 21.03
N GLY A 140 -29.99 -2.53 21.15
CA GLY A 140 -30.96 -3.57 21.52
C GLY A 140 -31.67 -4.26 20.35
N MET A 141 -31.49 -3.80 19.10
CA MET A 141 -32.09 -4.40 17.90
C MET A 141 -31.18 -5.49 17.30
N SER A 142 -31.47 -6.75 17.61
CA SER A 142 -30.81 -7.90 16.98
C SER A 142 -31.14 -7.98 15.48
N VAL A 143 -30.28 -7.43 14.62
CA VAL A 143 -30.34 -7.64 13.17
C VAL A 143 -29.47 -8.85 12.81
N SER A 144 -30.10 -9.96 12.45
CA SER A 144 -29.41 -11.18 12.00
C SER A 144 -28.56 -10.89 10.77
N GLY A 145 -27.23 -10.94 10.93
CA GLY A 145 -26.25 -10.66 9.86
C GLY A 145 -25.29 -9.51 10.19
N VAL A 146 -25.59 -8.65 11.15
CA VAL A 146 -24.66 -7.58 11.59
C VAL A 146 -23.73 -8.15 12.68
N GLY A 147 -22.65 -8.79 12.24
CA GLY A 147 -21.59 -9.29 13.12
C GLY A 147 -20.53 -8.24 13.46
N ASN A 148 -19.53 -8.64 14.25
CA ASN A 148 -18.34 -7.83 14.48
C ASN A 148 -17.56 -7.65 13.16
N SER A 149 -16.86 -6.53 13.02
CA SER A 149 -15.86 -6.32 11.97
C SER A 149 -14.51 -5.96 12.58
N TYR A 150 -13.45 -6.06 11.78
CA TYR A 150 -12.07 -5.75 12.15
C TYR A 150 -11.51 -4.74 11.18
N ASP A 151 -10.96 -3.64 11.69
CA ASP A 151 -10.06 -2.80 10.89
C ASP A 151 -8.68 -3.46 10.90
N VAL A 152 -8.05 -3.54 9.74
CA VAL A 152 -6.81 -4.29 9.52
C VAL A 152 -5.80 -3.50 8.69
N LEU A 153 -4.51 -3.67 9.00
CA LEU A 153 -3.39 -3.17 8.18
C LEU A 153 -2.93 -4.26 7.21
N ARG A 154 -2.69 -3.87 5.95
CA ARG A 154 -2.11 -4.70 4.90
C ARG A 154 -0.61 -4.44 4.73
N TRP A 155 0.11 -5.39 4.16
CA TRP A 155 1.55 -5.28 3.87
C TRP A 155 1.91 -4.12 2.92
N ASP A 156 0.96 -3.63 2.11
CA ASP A 156 1.15 -2.49 1.19
C ASP A 156 1.05 -1.11 1.89
N GLY A 157 0.78 -1.09 3.20
CA GLY A 157 0.60 0.14 3.98
C GLY A 157 -0.83 0.68 3.99
N THR A 158 -1.79 0.06 3.30
CA THR A 158 -3.21 0.45 3.32
C THR A 158 -3.98 -0.25 4.44
N CYS A 159 -5.10 0.36 4.86
CA CYS A 159 -6.05 -0.28 5.75
C CYS A 159 -7.27 -0.83 4.99
N ALA A 160 -7.90 -1.85 5.56
CA ALA A 160 -9.20 -2.36 5.12
C ALA A 160 -10.06 -2.71 6.35
N THR A 161 -11.35 -2.95 6.14
CA THR A 161 -12.31 -3.39 7.16
C THR A 161 -12.97 -4.68 6.68
N LEU A 162 -12.83 -5.75 7.47
CA LEU A 162 -13.37 -7.09 7.16
C LEU A 162 -14.42 -7.51 8.20
N GLN A 163 -15.42 -8.28 7.80
CA GLN A 163 -16.36 -8.92 8.73
C GLN A 163 -15.65 -10.06 9.50
N ALA A 164 -16.14 -10.41 10.69
CA ALA A 164 -15.54 -11.46 11.51
C ALA A 164 -15.50 -12.84 10.84
N GLY A 165 -16.42 -13.12 9.90
CA GLY A 165 -16.39 -14.35 9.09
C GLY A 165 -15.36 -14.35 7.95
N GLU A 166 -14.77 -13.21 7.64
CA GLU A 166 -13.78 -13.04 6.56
C GLU A 166 -12.34 -13.16 7.06
N VAL A 167 -12.13 -13.27 8.37
CA VAL A 167 -10.81 -13.41 9.01
C VAL A 167 -10.69 -14.69 9.84
N ARG A 168 -9.46 -15.16 10.02
CA ARG A 168 -9.11 -16.25 10.95
C ARG A 168 -7.79 -15.96 11.66
N LEU A 169 -7.70 -16.39 12.91
CA LEU A 169 -6.46 -16.31 13.72
C LEU A 169 -5.47 -17.44 13.42
N GLN A 170 -5.95 -18.57 12.87
CA GLN A 170 -5.09 -19.71 12.54
C GLN A 170 -4.15 -19.38 11.37
N ARG A 171 -2.85 -19.38 11.66
CA ARG A 171 -1.80 -19.14 10.66
C ARG A 171 -1.79 -20.25 9.58
N PRO A 172 -1.91 -19.92 8.29
CA PRO A 172 -1.74 -20.89 7.21
C PRO A 172 -0.26 -21.27 7.03
N PRO A 173 0.04 -22.42 6.39
CA PRO A 173 1.43 -22.88 6.20
C PRO A 173 2.30 -21.90 5.42
N GLN A 174 1.71 -21.19 4.45
CA GLN A 174 2.38 -20.17 3.63
C GLN A 174 1.46 -18.94 3.51
N PRO A 175 1.49 -18.00 4.47
CA PRO A 175 0.68 -16.80 4.39
C PRO A 175 1.12 -15.92 3.23
N LYS A 176 0.15 -15.49 2.42
CA LYS A 176 0.33 -14.46 1.39
C LYS A 176 0.53 -13.09 2.04
N HIS A 177 0.68 -12.07 1.21
CA HIS A 177 0.83 -10.68 1.61
C HIS A 177 0.30 -9.78 0.48
N ALA A 178 -0.13 -8.57 0.82
CA ALA A 178 -0.35 -7.51 -0.17
C ALA A 178 0.96 -7.14 -0.90
N ASP A 179 0.84 -6.41 -2.00
CA ASP A 179 1.96 -6.01 -2.83
C ASP A 179 2.72 -4.81 -2.25
N VAL A 180 3.91 -5.06 -1.69
CA VAL A 180 4.83 -4.01 -1.23
C VAL A 180 5.44 -3.30 -2.44
N ASP A 181 4.92 -2.14 -2.87
CA ASP A 181 5.50 -1.42 -4.00
C ASP A 181 6.88 -0.84 -3.66
N TRP A 182 7.93 -1.52 -4.12
CA TRP A 182 9.33 -1.10 -3.99
C TRP A 182 9.60 0.33 -4.50
N LYS A 183 8.79 0.89 -5.41
CA LYS A 183 8.96 2.28 -5.87
C LYS A 183 8.48 3.30 -4.83
N ARG A 184 7.53 2.93 -3.96
CA ARG A 184 6.96 3.80 -2.90
C ARG A 184 7.78 3.80 -1.62
N LEU A 185 8.61 2.78 -1.40
CA LEU A 185 9.53 2.74 -0.27
C LEU A 185 10.55 3.89 -0.35
N ASP A 186 10.70 4.61 0.76
CA ASP A 186 11.72 5.65 0.93
C ASP A 186 13.14 5.10 0.67
N GLU A 187 14.07 5.99 0.30
CA GLU A 187 15.44 5.63 -0.13
C GLU A 187 16.23 4.89 0.97
N GLU A 188 16.21 5.40 2.21
CA GLU A 188 16.88 4.78 3.35
C GLU A 188 16.41 3.34 3.61
N VAL A 189 15.10 3.07 3.48
CA VAL A 189 14.53 1.72 3.63
C VAL A 189 14.98 0.80 2.50
N ARG A 190 15.03 1.30 1.26
CA ARG A 190 15.50 0.52 0.10
C ARG A 190 16.99 0.22 0.16
N ASP A 191 17.80 1.16 0.63
CA ASP A 191 19.24 0.98 0.78
C ASP A 191 19.55 -0.01 1.90
N ALA A 192 18.86 0.12 3.05
CA ALA A 192 18.94 -0.87 4.13
C ALA A 192 18.54 -2.27 3.65
N LEU A 193 17.41 -2.41 2.97
CA LEU A 193 16.98 -3.69 2.38
C LEU A 193 17.98 -4.22 1.33
N SER A 194 18.64 -3.34 0.58
CA SER A 194 19.66 -3.71 -0.42
C SER A 194 21.00 -4.14 0.19
N ALA A 195 21.18 -4.06 1.53
CA ALA A 195 22.28 -4.75 2.20
C ALA A 195 22.14 -6.28 2.16
N ASP A 196 20.92 -6.82 1.94
CA ASP A 196 20.74 -8.22 1.53
C ASP A 196 21.08 -8.37 0.04
N GLY A 197 22.15 -9.10 -0.26
CA GLY A 197 22.61 -9.29 -1.65
C GLY A 197 21.55 -9.86 -2.59
N THR A 198 20.61 -10.67 -2.09
CA THR A 198 19.49 -11.20 -2.91
C THR A 198 18.49 -10.09 -3.26
N ILE A 199 18.18 -9.18 -2.33
CA ILE A 199 17.38 -7.98 -2.64
C ILE A 199 18.11 -7.07 -3.63
N ALA A 200 19.41 -6.82 -3.44
CA ALA A 200 20.19 -6.00 -4.37
C ALA A 200 20.15 -6.54 -5.81
N ASP A 201 20.38 -7.85 -5.99
CA ASP A 201 20.30 -8.52 -7.28
C ASP A 201 18.89 -8.44 -7.90
N LEU A 202 17.84 -8.65 -7.11
CA LEU A 202 16.45 -8.58 -7.55
C LEU A 202 16.04 -7.15 -7.92
N ALA A 203 16.45 -6.14 -7.14
CA ALA A 203 16.20 -4.73 -7.40
C ALA A 203 16.93 -4.25 -8.66
N HIS A 204 18.18 -4.69 -8.86
CA HIS A 204 18.93 -4.44 -10.08
C HIS A 204 18.29 -5.10 -11.31
N ARG A 205 17.94 -6.39 -11.22
CA ARG A 205 17.23 -7.12 -12.29
C ARG A 205 15.90 -6.46 -12.65
N ARG A 206 15.11 -6.08 -11.66
CA ARG A 206 13.85 -5.33 -11.85
C ARG A 206 14.10 -4.01 -12.59
N ARG A 207 15.13 -3.25 -12.22
CA ARG A 207 15.50 -2.00 -12.92
C ARG A 207 15.81 -2.26 -14.40
N GLN A 208 16.54 -3.33 -14.72
CA GLN A 208 16.87 -3.72 -16.10
C GLN A 208 15.64 -4.16 -16.92
N GLU A 209 14.80 -5.04 -16.37
CA GLU A 209 13.65 -5.63 -17.08
C GLU A 209 12.47 -4.65 -17.22
N CYS A 210 12.25 -3.80 -16.22
CA CYS A 210 11.15 -2.81 -16.22
C CYS A 210 11.52 -1.49 -16.90
N LYS A 211 12.80 -1.14 -17.07
CA LYS A 211 13.28 0.08 -17.76
C LYS A 211 12.61 1.41 -17.32
N GLY A 212 12.20 1.50 -16.05
CA GLY A 212 11.47 2.66 -15.52
C GLY A 212 10.00 2.75 -15.89
N VAL A 213 9.44 1.81 -16.67
CA VAL A 213 8.00 1.76 -16.96
C VAL A 213 7.21 1.56 -15.66
N THR A 214 6.19 2.40 -15.49
CA THR A 214 5.30 2.45 -14.31
C THR A 214 3.84 2.26 -14.65
N MET A 215 3.45 2.49 -15.92
CA MET A 215 2.07 2.49 -16.39
C MET A 215 1.97 1.73 -17.73
N GLY A 216 0.83 1.09 -17.98
CA GLY A 216 0.57 0.31 -19.19
C GLY A 216 1.07 -1.14 -19.10
N VAL A 217 1.09 -1.82 -20.25
CA VAL A 217 1.50 -3.23 -20.34
C VAL A 217 3.00 -3.35 -20.09
N VAL A 218 3.37 -3.77 -18.88
CA VAL A 218 4.73 -4.20 -18.54
C VAL A 218 5.01 -5.59 -19.13
N SER A 219 6.29 -5.94 -19.27
CA SER A 219 6.67 -7.27 -19.74
C SER A 219 6.52 -8.32 -18.64
N ASP A 220 6.18 -9.56 -19.00
CA ASP A 220 6.23 -10.74 -18.11
C ASP A 220 7.52 -10.80 -17.25
N LYS A 221 8.65 -10.38 -17.82
CA LYS A 221 9.95 -10.38 -17.14
C LYS A 221 10.01 -9.31 -16.05
N CYS A 222 9.47 -8.12 -16.32
CA CYS A 222 9.33 -7.06 -15.31
C CYS A 222 8.41 -7.52 -14.18
N GLU A 223 7.24 -8.09 -14.48
CA GLU A 223 6.29 -8.58 -13.47
C GLU A 223 6.90 -9.69 -12.59
N LYS A 224 7.60 -10.66 -13.21
CA LYS A 224 8.29 -11.74 -12.50
C LYS A 224 9.44 -11.21 -11.63
N ALA A 225 10.19 -10.20 -12.09
CA ALA A 225 11.24 -9.57 -11.32
C ALA A 225 10.69 -8.75 -10.14
N ASP A 226 9.58 -8.02 -10.34
CA ASP A 226 8.90 -7.26 -9.29
C ASP A 226 8.31 -8.20 -8.22
N THR A 227 7.53 -9.20 -8.64
CA THR A 227 6.97 -10.23 -7.73
C THR A 227 8.06 -10.93 -6.90
N ALA A 228 9.19 -11.30 -7.52
CA ALA A 228 10.30 -11.93 -6.81
C ALA A 228 10.95 -11.00 -5.78
N LEU A 229 11.14 -9.71 -6.12
CA LEU A 229 11.66 -8.69 -5.18
C LEU A 229 10.72 -8.51 -3.98
N ARG A 230 9.42 -8.33 -4.23
CA ARG A 230 8.38 -8.16 -3.19
C ARG A 230 8.35 -9.36 -2.24
N ALA A 231 8.34 -10.57 -2.78
CA ALA A 231 8.37 -11.80 -1.99
C ALA A 231 9.65 -11.94 -1.15
N ARG A 232 10.82 -11.51 -1.67
CA ARG A 232 12.07 -11.51 -0.89
C ARG A 232 12.03 -10.48 0.24
N VAL A 233 11.54 -9.27 0.01
CA VAL A 233 11.36 -8.23 1.05
C VAL A 233 10.49 -8.77 2.19
N VAL A 234 9.29 -9.24 1.90
CA VAL A 234 8.37 -9.78 2.92
C VAL A 234 8.98 -10.98 3.66
N LYS A 235 9.67 -11.87 2.96
CA LYS A 235 10.42 -12.98 3.58
C LYS A 235 11.50 -12.47 4.54
N LEU A 236 12.31 -11.49 4.14
CA LEU A 236 13.40 -10.94 4.94
C LEU A 236 12.89 -10.25 6.23
N ILE A 237 11.78 -9.52 6.14
CA ILE A 237 11.09 -8.93 7.30
C ILE A 237 10.54 -10.00 8.25
N ARG A 238 9.93 -11.07 7.70
CA ARG A 238 9.47 -12.24 8.49
C ARG A 238 10.63 -13.05 9.10
N GLU A 239 11.84 -13.00 8.53
CA GLU A 239 13.06 -13.62 9.07
C GLU A 239 13.60 -12.85 10.28
N GLY A 240 13.33 -11.54 10.36
CA GLY A 240 13.69 -10.65 11.47
C GLY A 240 14.77 -9.63 11.14
N PHE A 241 14.86 -9.20 9.87
CA PHE A 241 15.75 -8.13 9.45
C PHE A 241 15.36 -6.79 10.10
N ALA A 242 16.36 -6.06 10.61
CA ALA A 242 16.17 -4.76 11.23
C ALA A 242 16.08 -3.67 10.16
N LEU A 243 14.93 -3.01 10.08
CA LEU A 243 14.74 -1.81 9.26
C LEU A 243 15.21 -0.55 10.01
N PRO A 244 15.58 0.52 9.29
CA PRO A 244 15.69 1.85 9.89
C PRO A 244 14.32 2.27 10.48
N ARG A 245 14.34 3.21 11.44
CA ARG A 245 13.11 3.76 12.01
C ARG A 245 12.34 4.50 10.89
N PRO A 246 11.02 4.26 10.71
CA PRO A 246 10.26 4.97 9.70
C PRO A 246 10.33 6.49 9.87
N SER A 247 10.76 7.17 8.81
CA SER A 247 10.86 8.63 8.65
C SER A 247 9.49 9.30 8.61
N ARG A 248 8.55 8.69 7.87
CA ARG A 248 7.17 9.16 7.70
C ARG A 248 6.27 8.49 8.75
N VAL A 249 5.69 9.31 9.62
CA VAL A 249 4.70 8.89 10.62
C VAL A 249 3.40 9.69 10.42
N PRO A 250 2.20 9.12 10.69
CA PRO A 250 0.91 9.76 10.41
C PRO A 250 0.51 10.89 11.38
#